data_AF-A0A920I789-F1
#
_entry.id   AF-A0A920I789-F1
#
_cell.length_a   1.000
_cell.length_b   1.000
_cell.length_c   1.000
_cell.angle_alpha   90.00
_cell.angle_beta   90.00
_cell.angle_gamma   90.00
#
_symmetry.space_group_name_H-M   'P 1'
#
loop_
_entity.id
_entity.type
_entity.pdbx_description
1 polymer ?
#
loop_
_entity_poly.entity_id
_entity_poly.type
_entity_poly.pdbx_seq_one_letter_code
_entity_poly.pdbx_strand_id
1 'polypeptide(L)' 'MLVPIFHHYPQSPIAEKIRMTFGIMGLEWYSVQIPRIPPSHC' A
#
# COMPACT_ATOMS: atom_id res chain seq x y z
N MET A 1 6.47 5.29 -16.44
CA MET A 1 5.46 5.16 -15.37
C MET A 1 4.39 4.17 -15.83
N LEU A 2 4.61 2.86 -15.65
CA LEU A 2 3.67 1.79 -16.06
C LEU A 2 3.40 0.76 -14.95
N VAL A 3 3.88 1.05 -13.75
CA VAL A 3 3.93 0.13 -12.60
C VAL A 3 2.98 0.65 -11.53
N PRO A 4 2.06 -0.18 -11.01
CA PRO A 4 1.07 0.25 -10.02
C PRO A 4 1.70 0.80 -8.74
N ILE A 5 1.10 1.86 -8.20
CA ILE A 5 1.48 2.43 -6.90
C ILE A 5 0.35 2.14 -5.92
N PHE A 6 0.67 1.45 -4.83
CA PHE A 6 -0.28 1.05 -3.82
C PHE A 6 -0.05 1.86 -2.54
N HIS A 7 -0.97 2.79 -2.28
CA HIS A 7 -1.01 3.57 -1.06
C HIS A 7 -1.79 2.82 0.02
N HIS A 8 -1.15 2.49 1.13
CA HIS A 8 -1.80 1.67 2.15
C HIS A 8 -1.32 1.93 3.57
N TYR A 9 -2.14 1.54 4.54
CA TYR A 9 -1.71 1.41 5.93
C TYR A 9 -1.02 0.06 6.13
N PRO A 10 0.15 0.00 6.80
CA PRO A 10 0.88 -1.25 6.97
C PRO A 10 0.07 -2.29 7.76
N GLN A 11 -0.63 -1.87 8.81
CA GLN A 11 -1.41 -2.73 9.71
C GLN A 11 -2.82 -3.08 9.21
N SER A 12 -3.22 -2.65 8.01
CA SER A 12 -4.55 -2.95 7.49
C SER A 12 -4.62 -4.40 6.96
N PRO A 13 -5.58 -5.23 7.40
CA PRO A 13 -5.72 -6.61 6.90
C PRO A 13 -6.10 -6.64 5.41
N ILE A 14 -6.82 -5.62 4.92
CA ILE A 14 -7.16 -5.49 3.50
C ILE A 14 -5.88 -5.18 2.69
N ALA A 15 -4.99 -4.36 3.25
CA ALA A 15 -3.72 -4.05 2.59
C ALA A 15 -2.82 -5.29 2.49
N GLU A 16 -2.83 -6.14 3.52
CA GLU A 16 -2.10 -7.41 3.49
C GLU A 16 -2.63 -8.34 2.40
N LYS A 17 -3.96 -8.45 2.26
CA LYS A 17 -4.57 -9.24 1.17
C LYS A 17 -4.10 -8.79 -0.21
N ILE A 18 -4.02 -7.47 -0.44
CA ILE A 18 -3.59 -6.91 -1.72
C ILE A 18 -2.10 -7.17 -1.97
N ARG A 19 -1.25 -7.01 -0.95
CA ARG A 19 0.19 -7.37 -1.02
C ARG A 19 0.41 -8.84 -1.40
N MET A 20 -0.33 -9.75 -0.77
CA MET A 20 -0.28 -11.17 -1.11
C MET A 20 -0.71 -11.42 -2.55
N THR A 21 -1.77 -10.75 -3.01
CA THR A 21 -2.26 -10.88 -4.39
C THR A 21 -1.18 -10.44 -5.39
N PHE A 22 -0.47 -9.35 -5.14
CA PHE A 22 0.64 -8.93 -5.99
C PHE A 22 1.79 -9.94 -6.01
N GLY A 23 2.13 -10.54 -4.86
CA GLY A 23 3.13 -11.60 -4.78
C GLY A 23 2.73 -12.86 -5.55
N ILE A 24 1.46 -13.27 -5.45
CA ILE A 24 0.91 -14.41 -6.20
C ILE A 24 0.92 -14.15 -7.71
N MET A 25 0.61 -12.92 -8.13
CA MET A 25 0.60 -12.52 -9.54
C MET A 25 2.00 -12.25 -10.11
N GLY A 26 3.06 -12.23 -9.28
CA GLY A 26 4.41 -11.85 -9.70
C GLY A 26 4.49 -10.43 -10.27
N LEU A 27 3.60 -9.53 -9.83
CA LEU A 27 3.50 -8.17 -10.37
C LEU A 27 4.50 -7.26 -9.65
N GLU A 28 5.25 -6.47 -10.42
CA GLU A 28 6.08 -5.38 -9.88
C GLU A 28 5.20 -4.19 -9.50
N TRP A 29 5.30 -3.70 -8.26
CA TRP A 29 4.50 -2.60 -7.74
C TRP A 29 5.26 -1.81 -6.66
N TYR A 30 4.83 -0.57 -6.42
CA TYR A 30 5.44 0.31 -5.42
C TYR A 30 4.54 0.46 -4.19
N SER A 31 5.13 0.24 -3.01
CA SER A 31 4.47 0.47 -1.72
C SER A 31 4.68 1.89 -1.24
N VAL A 32 3.58 2.59 -0.94
CA VAL A 32 3.59 3.90 -0.29
C VAL A 32 2.78 3.81 1.00
N GLN A 33 3.45 3.97 2.15
CA GLN A 33 2.79 3.91 3.45
C GLN A 33 2.22 5.27 3.85
N ILE A 34 0.94 5.30 4.21
CA ILE A 34 0.29 6.53 4.69
C ILE A 34 0.37 6.57 6.23
N PRO A 35 0.87 7.65 6.85
CA PRO A 35 0.85 7.80 8.30
C PRO A 35 -0.59 7.90 8.82
N ARG A 36 -0.86 7.26 9.96
CA ARG A 36 -2.20 7.28 10.60
C ARG A 36 -2.52 8.61 11.28
N ILE A 37 -1.53 9.49 11.40
CA ILE A 37 -1.67 10.79 12.07
C ILE A 37 -2.28 11.74 11.02
N PRO A 38 -3.52 12.23 11.21
CA PRO A 38 -4.03 13.31 10.38
C PRO A 38 -3.04 14.49 10.47
N PRO A 39 -2.82 15.26 9.38
CA PRO A 39 -1.85 16.35 9.39
C PRO A 39 -2.14 17.26 10.58
N SER A 40 -1.22 17.31 11.54
CA SER A 40 -1.34 18.10 12.76
C SER A 40 -1.02 19.56 12.46
N HIS A 41 -1.88 20.21 11.67
CA HIS A 41 -1.85 21.65 11.46
C HIS A 41 -3.27 22.18 11.37
N CYS A 42 -3.82 22.56 12.52
CA CYS A 42 -4.79 23.65 12.68
C CYS A 42 -4.14 24.69 13.60
#